data_AF-A0A522UB15-F1
#
_entry.id   AF-A0A522UB15-F1
#
_cell.length_a   1.000
_cell.length_b   1.000
_cell.length_c   1.000
_cell.angle_alpha   90.00
_cell.angle_beta   90.00
_cell.angle_gamma   90.00
#
_symmetry.space_group_name_H-M   'P 1'
#
loop_
_entity.id
_entity.type
_entity.pdbx_description
1 polymer ?
#
loop_
_entity_poly.entity_id
_entity_poly.type
_entity_poly.pdbx_seq_one_letter_code
_entity_poly.pdbx_strand_id
1 'polypeptide(L)'
;TATTTETAIATATPAETTPTDTASPAVSDVEPPVVTLIGDAALEITVGDTFTDPGATATDDTDGDLTTHIIVSGAVDSATADLYTLTYSATDAAGNTGSVSRVVTVLASTTSPQVAAPATDVASSTPAL
;
A
#
# COMPACT_ATOMS: atom_id res chain seq x y z
N THR A 1 21.13 -84.00 -30.58
CA THR A 1 21.55 -82.82 -29.79
C THR A 1 21.29 -81.59 -30.64
N ALA A 2 20.46 -80.67 -30.16
CA ALA A 2 19.93 -79.57 -30.94
C ALA A 2 20.96 -78.44 -31.09
N THR A 3 20.99 -77.87 -32.29
CA THR A 3 21.69 -76.64 -32.67
C THR A 3 20.94 -75.43 -32.11
N THR A 4 21.65 -74.51 -31.44
CA THR A 4 21.15 -73.16 -31.20
C THR A 4 22.19 -72.16 -31.69
N THR A 5 21.80 -71.41 -32.71
CA THR A 5 22.42 -70.15 -33.14
C THR A 5 21.97 -69.06 -32.19
N GLU A 6 22.89 -68.22 -31.71
CA GLU A 6 22.52 -66.88 -31.27
C GLU A 6 23.54 -65.85 -31.76
N THR A 7 22.96 -64.76 -32.25
CA THR A 7 23.52 -63.65 -33.01
C THR A 7 23.84 -62.50 -32.07
N ALA A 8 24.66 -61.56 -32.56
CA ALA A 8 24.67 -60.11 -32.25
C ALA A 8 25.81 -59.65 -31.31
N ILE A 9 26.39 -58.44 -31.40
CA ILE A 9 26.40 -57.32 -32.35
C ILE A 9 27.45 -56.31 -31.82
N ALA A 10 28.11 -55.63 -32.75
CA ALA A 10 28.58 -54.24 -32.70
C ALA A 10 29.36 -53.70 -31.48
N THR A 11 30.62 -53.39 -31.77
CA THR A 11 31.46 -52.38 -31.11
C THR A 11 30.85 -50.98 -31.31
N ALA A 12 30.49 -50.29 -30.23
CA ALA A 12 30.22 -48.86 -30.25
C ALA A 12 30.97 -48.17 -29.10
N THR A 13 31.81 -47.23 -29.48
CA THR A 13 32.49 -46.24 -28.64
C THR A 13 31.50 -45.59 -27.66
N PRO A 14 31.77 -45.53 -26.35
CA PRO A 14 30.96 -44.68 -25.49
C PRO A 14 31.23 -43.23 -25.87
N ALA A 15 30.23 -42.56 -26.41
CA ALA A 15 30.22 -41.11 -26.51
C ALA A 15 30.17 -40.57 -25.07
N GLU A 16 31.26 -39.96 -24.64
CA GLU A 16 31.30 -39.11 -23.46
C GLU A 16 30.33 -37.95 -23.70
N THR A 17 29.13 -38.07 -23.16
CA THR A 17 28.20 -36.96 -23.00
C THR A 17 28.08 -36.73 -21.51
N THR A 18 28.96 -35.88 -20.98
CA THR A 18 28.74 -35.24 -19.69
C THR A 18 27.56 -34.28 -19.92
N PRO A 19 26.35 -34.54 -19.41
CA PRO A 19 25.37 -33.47 -19.33
C PRO A 19 25.95 -32.47 -18.33
N THR A 20 26.49 -31.36 -18.84
CA THR A 20 26.79 -30.21 -17.98
C THR A 20 25.46 -29.52 -17.68
N ASP A 21 24.60 -30.19 -16.92
CA ASP A 21 23.43 -29.57 -16.32
C ASP A 21 23.91 -28.74 -15.14
N THR A 22 24.50 -27.59 -15.47
CA THR A 22 24.74 -26.54 -14.47
C THR A 22 23.44 -25.74 -14.37
N ALA A 23 22.40 -26.36 -13.83
CA ALA A 23 21.27 -25.63 -13.29
C ALA A 23 21.79 -24.77 -12.15
N SER A 24 22.08 -23.49 -12.45
CA SER A 24 22.32 -22.48 -11.43
C SER A 24 21.13 -22.48 -10.48
N PRO A 25 21.31 -22.53 -9.14
CA PRO A 25 20.18 -22.40 -8.24
C PRO A 25 19.50 -21.07 -8.54
N ALA A 26 18.18 -21.11 -8.80
CA ALA A 26 17.38 -19.90 -8.83
C ALA A 26 17.47 -19.28 -7.43
N VAL A 27 18.18 -18.17 -7.31
CA VAL A 27 18.16 -17.38 -6.09
C VAL A 27 16.76 -16.81 -5.94
N SER A 28 16.06 -17.20 -4.87
CA SER A 28 14.80 -16.57 -4.51
C SER A 28 15.06 -15.15 -4.06
N ASP A 29 14.24 -14.25 -4.56
CA ASP A 29 14.19 -12.87 -4.11
C ASP A 29 13.68 -12.79 -2.66
N VAL A 30 14.29 -11.89 -1.88
CA VAL A 30 14.06 -11.69 -0.44
C VAL A 30 13.97 -10.21 -0.05
N GLU A 31 14.17 -9.28 -1.00
CA GLU A 31 14.09 -7.84 -0.70
C GLU A 31 12.63 -7.39 -0.84
N PRO A 32 12.07 -6.64 0.12
CA PRO A 32 10.72 -6.13 -0.01
C PRO A 32 10.63 -4.87 -0.88
N PRO A 33 9.46 -4.61 -1.49
CA PRO A 33 9.23 -3.37 -2.22
C PRO A 33 9.41 -2.13 -1.36
N VAL A 34 9.98 -1.07 -1.93
CA VAL A 34 10.04 0.25 -1.28
C VAL A 34 8.78 1.03 -1.62
N VAL A 35 7.92 1.24 -0.61
CA VAL A 35 6.71 2.07 -0.74
C VAL A 35 7.01 3.50 -0.30
N THR A 36 6.76 4.47 -1.17
CA THR A 36 7.03 5.90 -0.96
C THR A 36 5.75 6.72 -1.07
N LEU A 37 5.46 7.55 -0.07
CA LEU A 37 4.31 8.44 -0.10
C LEU A 37 4.47 9.54 -1.17
N ILE A 38 3.40 9.84 -1.88
CA ILE A 38 3.31 11.06 -2.71
C ILE A 38 2.86 12.19 -1.79
N GLY A 39 3.66 13.24 -1.60
CA GLY A 39 3.34 14.31 -0.63
C GLY A 39 3.66 13.92 0.82
N ASP A 40 3.16 14.71 1.77
CA ASP A 40 3.60 14.61 3.16
C ASP A 40 3.12 13.33 3.88
N ALA A 41 3.92 12.88 4.84
CA ALA A 41 3.60 11.78 5.74
C ALA A 41 2.63 12.17 6.86
N ALA A 42 2.56 13.46 7.18
CA ALA A 42 1.63 14.03 8.14
C ALA A 42 0.85 15.16 7.46
N LEU A 43 -0.48 15.07 7.49
CA LEU A 43 -1.39 16.07 6.94
C LEU A 43 -2.32 16.58 8.04
N GLU A 44 -2.70 17.84 7.95
CA GLU A 44 -3.69 18.45 8.84
C GLU A 44 -4.85 19.00 8.03
N ILE A 45 -6.07 18.68 8.46
CA ILE A 45 -7.32 19.24 7.91
C ILE A 45 -8.23 19.65 9.07
N THR A 46 -9.24 20.49 8.81
CA THR A 46 -10.24 20.85 9.82
C THR A 46 -11.50 20.00 9.64
N VAL A 47 -12.25 19.77 10.72
CA VAL A 47 -13.57 19.13 10.64
C VAL A 47 -14.44 19.81 9.57
N GLY A 48 -14.96 19.00 8.64
CA GLY A 48 -15.78 19.44 7.51
C GLY A 48 -15.02 19.66 6.21
N ASP A 49 -13.68 19.68 6.23
CA ASP A 49 -12.88 19.74 5.01
C ASP A 49 -13.00 18.43 4.22
N THR A 50 -12.80 18.52 2.89
CA THR A 50 -12.70 17.34 2.04
C THR A 50 -11.26 16.83 2.08
N PHE A 51 -11.09 15.54 2.44
CA PHE A 51 -9.81 14.86 2.31
C PHE A 51 -9.70 14.14 0.96
N THR A 52 -8.61 14.37 0.24
CA THR A 52 -8.23 13.59 -0.95
C THR A 52 -6.85 13.01 -0.71
N ASP A 53 -6.73 11.69 -0.78
CA ASP A 53 -5.46 11.01 -0.57
C ASP A 53 -4.49 11.28 -1.74
N PRO A 54 -3.30 11.87 -1.49
CA PRO A 54 -2.25 12.02 -2.49
C PRO A 54 -1.71 10.70 -3.06
N GLY A 55 -1.92 9.57 -2.35
CA GLY A 55 -1.44 8.25 -2.74
C GLY A 55 0.02 7.98 -2.39
N ALA A 56 0.56 6.95 -3.04
CA ALA A 56 1.92 6.45 -2.87
C ALA A 56 2.40 5.76 -4.17
N THR A 57 3.71 5.54 -4.29
CA THR A 57 4.37 4.70 -5.32
C THR A 57 5.09 3.52 -4.67
N ALA A 58 5.31 2.45 -5.41
CA ALA A 58 6.04 1.28 -4.92
C ALA A 58 7.00 0.75 -5.99
N THR A 59 8.25 0.53 -5.63
CA THR A 59 9.27 -0.05 -6.53
C THR A 59 10.06 -1.12 -5.82
N ASP A 60 10.33 -2.20 -6.54
CA ASP A 60 11.11 -3.35 -6.13
C ASP A 60 12.34 -3.51 -7.04
N ASP A 61 13.44 -4.07 -6.53
CA ASP A 61 14.68 -4.21 -7.29
C ASP A 61 14.63 -5.35 -8.32
N THR A 62 13.78 -6.36 -8.07
CA THR A 62 13.59 -7.53 -8.93
C THR A 62 12.32 -7.41 -9.78
N ASP A 63 11.20 -7.01 -9.17
CA ASP A 63 9.88 -6.95 -9.83
C ASP A 63 9.56 -5.58 -10.49
N GLY A 64 10.34 -4.54 -10.19
CA GLY A 64 10.18 -3.22 -10.80
C GLY A 64 9.03 -2.39 -10.19
N ASP A 65 8.23 -1.72 -11.01
CA ASP A 65 7.16 -0.82 -10.53
C ASP A 65 5.91 -1.61 -10.10
N LEU A 66 5.63 -1.55 -8.79
CA LEU A 66 4.48 -2.19 -8.15
C LEU A 66 3.42 -1.17 -7.71
N THR A 67 3.47 0.07 -8.17
CA THR A 67 2.55 1.14 -7.75
C THR A 67 1.08 0.79 -7.93
N THR A 68 0.71 0.07 -9.00
CA THR A 68 -0.67 -0.37 -9.24
C THR A 68 -1.13 -1.51 -8.33
N HIS A 69 -0.21 -2.13 -7.60
CA HIS A 69 -0.46 -3.23 -6.66
C HIS A 69 -0.49 -2.76 -5.20
N ILE A 70 -0.38 -1.44 -4.95
CA ILE A 70 -0.51 -0.89 -3.62
C ILE A 70 -1.93 -1.12 -3.10
N ILE A 71 -2.01 -1.70 -1.91
CA ILE A 71 -3.22 -1.83 -1.12
C ILE A 71 -3.18 -0.75 -0.03
N VAL A 72 -4.26 0.02 0.07
CA VAL A 72 -4.43 1.04 1.12
C VAL A 72 -5.40 0.51 2.17
N SER A 73 -4.99 0.57 3.44
CA SER A 73 -5.83 0.24 4.59
C SER A 73 -5.99 1.44 5.52
N GLY A 74 -7.10 1.47 6.26
CA GLY A 74 -7.52 2.63 7.05
C GLY A 74 -8.52 3.51 6.29
N ALA A 75 -9.10 4.47 7.00
CA ALA A 75 -10.01 5.46 6.46
C ALA A 75 -9.89 6.75 7.27
N VAL A 76 -10.09 7.90 6.62
CA VAL A 76 -10.13 9.21 7.28
C VAL A 76 -11.59 9.64 7.39
N ASP A 77 -12.08 9.88 8.60
CA ASP A 77 -13.36 10.54 8.82
C ASP A 77 -13.12 12.03 9.07
N SER A 78 -13.34 12.86 8.05
CA SER A 78 -13.16 14.32 8.18
C SER A 78 -14.30 15.02 8.93
N ALA A 79 -15.32 14.30 9.40
CA ALA A 79 -16.40 14.86 10.22
C ALA A 79 -16.07 14.85 11.72
N THR A 80 -15.05 14.10 12.14
CA THR A 80 -14.70 13.92 13.54
C THR A 80 -13.25 14.34 13.77
N ALA A 81 -13.01 15.18 14.80
CA ALA A 81 -11.67 15.59 15.14
C ALA A 81 -10.92 14.45 15.83
N ASP A 82 -9.94 13.86 15.14
CA ASP A 82 -9.11 12.76 15.63
C ASP A 82 -7.85 12.59 14.76
N LEU A 83 -7.01 11.62 15.10
CA LEU A 83 -5.85 11.20 14.33
C LEU A 83 -6.15 9.91 13.57
N TYR A 84 -6.14 9.99 12.24
CA TYR A 84 -6.41 8.88 11.34
C TYR A 84 -5.11 8.39 10.70
N THR A 85 -4.94 7.07 10.59
CA THR A 85 -3.77 6.47 9.94
C THR A 85 -4.20 5.71 8.69
N LEU A 86 -3.55 6.00 7.58
CA LEU A 86 -3.60 5.23 6.34
C LEU A 86 -2.30 4.45 6.20
N THR A 87 -2.38 3.17 5.82
CA THR A 87 -1.20 2.33 5.56
C THR A 87 -1.25 1.82 4.14
N TYR A 88 -0.17 2.05 3.41
CA TYR A 88 0.04 1.65 2.02
C TYR A 88 1.00 0.47 2.04
N SER A 89 0.62 -0.63 1.42
CA SER A 89 1.45 -1.84 1.34
C SER A 89 1.48 -2.39 -0.07
N ALA A 90 2.64 -2.87 -0.50
CA ALA A 90 2.79 -3.64 -1.73
C ALA A 90 3.52 -4.94 -1.41
N THR A 91 3.12 -6.01 -2.10
CA THR A 91 3.73 -7.34 -1.98
C THR A 91 4.25 -7.74 -3.36
N ASP A 92 5.51 -8.18 -3.42
CA ASP A 92 6.17 -8.62 -4.64
C ASP A 92 5.77 -10.05 -5.06
N ALA A 93 6.34 -10.57 -6.14
CA ALA A 93 6.02 -11.91 -6.63
C ALA A 93 6.60 -13.04 -5.75
N ALA A 94 7.67 -12.76 -5.00
CA ALA A 94 8.30 -13.68 -4.06
C ALA A 94 7.56 -13.74 -2.70
N GLY A 95 6.66 -12.79 -2.44
CA GLY A 95 5.86 -12.68 -1.23
C GLY A 95 6.45 -11.72 -0.18
N ASN A 96 7.52 -10.98 -0.47
CA ASN A 96 8.02 -9.97 0.46
C ASN A 96 7.10 -8.73 0.40
N THR A 97 6.94 -8.05 1.54
CA THR A 97 5.97 -6.96 1.67
C THR A 97 6.63 -5.72 2.27
N GLY A 98 6.51 -4.61 1.56
CA GLY A 98 6.88 -3.29 2.04
C GLY A 98 5.65 -2.47 2.43
N SER A 99 5.82 -1.54 3.38
CA SER A 99 4.73 -0.64 3.77
C SER A 99 5.22 0.71 4.29
N VAL A 100 4.35 1.71 4.19
CA VAL A 100 4.52 3.06 4.75
C VAL A 100 3.18 3.59 5.23
N SER A 101 3.17 4.48 6.22
CA SER A 101 1.94 5.05 6.78
C SER A 101 1.90 6.57 6.64
N ARG A 102 0.69 7.09 6.40
CA ARG A 102 0.34 8.50 6.45
C ARG A 102 -0.57 8.76 7.64
N VAL A 103 -0.28 9.82 8.37
CA VAL A 103 -1.11 10.31 9.47
C VAL A 103 -1.88 11.54 9.02
N VAL A 104 -3.18 11.56 9.26
CA VAL A 104 -4.05 12.70 8.99
C VAL A 104 -4.69 13.16 10.29
N THR A 105 -4.33 14.36 10.74
CA THR A 105 -4.93 14.98 11.91
C THR A 105 -6.12 15.82 11.48
N VAL A 106 -7.30 15.49 11.99
CA VAL A 106 -8.51 16.29 11.82
C VAL A 106 -8.67 17.18 13.04
N LEU A 107 -8.50 18.49 12.86
CA LEU A 107 -8.59 19.49 13.92
C LEU A 107 -10.04 19.89 14.15
N ALA A 108 -10.41 20.12 15.42
CA ALA A 108 -11.74 20.62 15.77
C ALA A 108 -11.98 22.00 15.14
N SER A 109 -13.19 22.20 14.59
CA SER A 109 -13.59 23.50 14.09
C SER A 109 -13.76 24.48 15.26
N THR A 110 -13.06 25.61 15.20
CA THR A 110 -13.11 26.66 16.22
C THR A 110 -14.18 27.70 15.91
N THR A 111 -15.27 27.33 15.22
CA THR A 111 -16.44 28.20 15.09
C THR A 111 -17.01 28.44 16.49
N SER A 112 -16.50 29.49 17.13
CA SER A 112 -17.08 30.10 18.32
C SER A 112 -18.56 30.29 18.03
N PRO A 113 -19.48 29.92 18.94
CA PRO A 113 -20.84 30.40 18.81
C PRO A 113 -20.71 31.93 18.84
N GLN A 114 -20.79 32.57 17.67
CA GLN A 114 -21.09 33.99 17.62
C GLN A 114 -22.34 34.09 18.47
N VAL A 115 -22.18 34.70 19.64
CA VAL A 115 -23.26 35.03 20.52
C VAL A 115 -24.27 35.74 19.62
N ALA A 116 -25.34 35.03 19.24
CA ALA A 116 -26.59 35.67 18.93
C ALA A 116 -26.90 36.39 20.24
N ALA A 117 -26.43 37.64 20.35
CA ALA A 117 -26.80 38.49 21.45
C ALA A 117 -28.32 38.39 21.52
N PRO A 118 -28.91 38.05 22.68
CA PRO A 118 -30.34 38.24 22.80
C PRO A 118 -30.57 39.70 22.44
N ALA A 119 -31.33 39.96 21.38
CA ALA A 119 -31.90 41.27 21.18
C ALA A 119 -32.79 41.51 22.39
N THR A 120 -32.24 42.12 23.45
CA THR A 120 -33.02 42.49 24.62
C THR A 120 -33.96 43.61 24.19
N ASP A 121 -35.22 43.21 24.09
CA ASP A 121 -36.43 44.02 24.03
C ASP A 121 -36.37 45.31 24.88
N VAL A 122 -36.78 46.44 24.30
CA VAL A 122 -37.34 47.57 25.06
C VAL A 122 -38.73 47.85 24.52
N ALA A 123 -39.71 47.19 25.14
CA ALA A 123 -41.10 47.60 25.12
C ALA A 123 -41.20 49.09 25.49
N SER A 124 -41.57 49.91 24.51
CA SER A 124 -41.91 51.31 24.74
C SER A 124 -43.39 51.41 25.10
N SER A 125 -43.72 51.23 26.38
CA SER A 125 -45.03 51.62 26.91
C SER A 125 -44.90 52.99 27.58
N THR A 126 -45.40 54.02 26.90
CA THR A 126 -45.60 55.35 27.48
C THR A 126 -46.97 55.36 28.18
N PRO A 127 -47.09 55.64 29.49
CA PRO A 127 -48.40 55.91 30.09
C PRO A 127 -48.78 57.35 29.75
N ALA A 128 -49.88 57.54 29.00
CA ALA A 128 -50.55 58.83 28.91
C ALA A 128 -51.51 58.99 30.10
N LEU A 129 -51.61 60.24 30.55
CA LEU A 129 -52.16 60.75 31.81
C LEU A 129 -53.64 60.47 32.07
#